data_AF-A0A7S4HZD7-F1
#
_entry.id   AF-A0A7S4HZD7-F1
#
_cell.length_a   1.000
_cell.length_b   1.000
_cell.length_c   1.000
_cell.angle_alpha   90.00
_cell.angle_beta   90.00
_cell.angle_gamma   90.00
#
_symmetry.space_group_name_H-M   'P 1'
#
loop_
_entity.id
_entity.type
_entity.pdbx_description
1 polymer ?
#
loop_
_entity_poly.entity_id
_entity_poly.type
_entity_poly.pdbx_seq_one_letter_code
_entity_poly.pdbx_strand_id
1 'polypeptide(L)'
;MKSAAMPTLPALKQPGGKIMCETEDIMKHFATLGGKLLVDAKQAELARIGNTPPLQMCDPLWNLPPPMHEQFGIMAFDKWVEAVTPIFKDLASKLGDGPYFGGATPGYGECYTWHNVDVSFKLAKAELTKAVGEADVQKLEAWYKKFAELPGVKEYLAERPKQWGMPGSKAHPA
;
A
#
# COMPACT_ATOMS: atom_id res chain seq x y z
N MET A 1 36.32 3.04 -10.49
CA MET A 1 35.36 2.21 -9.73
C MET A 1 34.06 2.18 -10.49
N LYS A 2 33.57 1.02 -10.91
CA LYS A 2 32.20 0.90 -11.43
C LYS A 2 31.27 1.25 -10.28
N SER A 3 30.39 2.24 -10.48
CA SER A 3 29.22 2.46 -9.62
C SER A 3 28.59 1.11 -9.35
N ALA A 4 28.51 0.69 -8.08
CA ALA A 4 27.69 -0.45 -7.72
C ALA A 4 26.26 -0.05 -8.06
N ALA A 5 25.77 -0.52 -9.21
CA ALA A 5 24.44 -0.20 -9.69
C ALA A 5 23.44 -0.51 -8.56
N MET A 6 22.58 0.47 -8.23
CA MET A 6 21.50 0.23 -7.30
C MET A 6 20.66 -0.92 -7.87
N PRO A 7 20.55 -2.06 -7.17
CA PRO A 7 19.96 -3.27 -7.76
C PRO A 7 18.48 -3.08 -8.05
N THR A 8 17.77 -2.33 -7.20
CA THR A 8 16.34 -2.05 -7.27
C THR A 8 16.03 -0.72 -6.59
N LEU A 9 14.90 -0.10 -6.95
CA LEU A 9 14.29 1.00 -6.21
C LEU A 9 13.12 0.46 -5.35
N PRO A 10 12.77 1.12 -4.24
CA PRO A 10 13.37 2.35 -3.70
C PRO A 10 14.72 2.11 -3.01
N ALA A 11 15.53 3.17 -2.95
CA ALA A 11 16.80 3.19 -2.24
C ALA A 11 16.97 4.51 -1.48
N LEU A 12 17.49 4.43 -0.25
CA LEU A 12 17.79 5.56 0.62
C LEU A 12 19.31 5.72 0.78
N LYS A 13 19.85 6.87 0.36
CA LYS A 13 21.24 7.23 0.60
C LYS A 13 21.37 7.87 2.00
N GLN A 14 22.09 7.20 2.89
CA GLN A 14 22.36 7.64 4.24
C GLN A 14 23.61 8.54 4.32
N PRO A 15 23.80 9.29 5.42
CA PRO A 15 25.07 9.97 5.70
C PRO A 15 26.26 9.02 5.57
N GLY A 16 27.39 9.52 5.05
CA GLY A 16 28.57 8.70 4.79
C GLY A 16 28.50 7.82 3.53
N GLY A 17 27.42 7.93 2.74
CA GLY A 17 27.31 7.28 1.43
C GLY A 17 26.81 5.84 1.45
N LYS A 18 26.42 5.31 2.62
CA LYS A 18 25.76 4.00 2.73
C LYS A 18 24.40 4.03 2.02
N ILE A 19 24.07 2.95 1.31
CA ILE A 19 22.78 2.78 0.66
C ILE A 19 21.96 1.74 1.44
N MET A 20 20.71 2.08 1.72
CA MET A 20 19.68 1.16 2.24
C MET A 20 18.69 0.91 1.12
N CYS A 21 18.43 -0.36 0.81
CA CYS A 21 17.41 -0.80 -0.14
C CYS A 21 16.26 -1.45 0.62
N GLU A 22 15.29 -2.00 -0.13
CA GLU A 22 14.07 -2.63 0.37
C GLU A 22 13.11 -1.65 1.04
N THR A 23 11.88 -1.60 0.51
CA THR A 23 10.85 -0.67 0.99
C THR A 23 10.61 -0.86 2.49
N GLU A 24 10.53 -2.10 2.98
CA GLU A 24 10.24 -2.40 4.40
C GLU A 24 11.32 -1.83 5.32
N ASP A 25 12.60 -2.04 5.00
CA ASP A 25 13.72 -1.54 5.78
C ASP A 25 13.75 -0.01 5.79
N ILE A 26 13.53 0.63 4.63
CA ILE A 26 13.47 2.09 4.51
C ILE A 26 12.32 2.66 5.34
N MET A 27 11.12 2.09 5.24
CA MET A 27 9.95 2.57 5.98
C MET A 27 10.10 2.38 7.48
N LYS A 28 10.63 1.23 7.91
CA LYS A 28 10.94 0.96 9.33
C LYS A 28 12.00 1.92 9.87
N HIS A 29 13.01 2.25 9.07
CA HIS A 29 14.02 3.25 9.41
C HIS A 29 13.39 4.63 9.64
N PHE A 30 12.52 5.10 8.74
CA PHE A 30 11.82 6.37 8.93
C PHE A 30 10.86 6.36 10.13
N ALA A 31 10.13 5.27 10.36
CA ALA A 31 9.25 5.14 11.52
C ALA A 31 10.03 5.21 12.84
N THR A 32 11.20 4.57 12.90
CA THR A 32 12.09 4.59 14.06
C THR A 32 12.65 5.99 14.30
N LEU A 33 13.11 6.68 13.25
CA LEU A 33 13.63 8.05 13.37
C LEU A 33 12.54 9.06 13.76
N GLY A 34 11.33 8.90 13.23
CA GLY A 34 10.22 9.81 13.48
C GLY A 34 9.55 9.63 14.84
N GLY A 35 9.57 8.42 15.41
CA GLY A 35 9.02 8.11 16.73
C GLY A 35 7.49 8.25 16.85
N LYS A 36 6.77 8.44 15.74
CA LYS A 36 5.32 8.65 15.71
C LYS A 36 4.50 7.41 15.35
N LEU A 37 5.14 6.41 14.76
CA LEU A 37 4.50 5.18 14.31
C LEU A 37 5.04 4.01 15.14
N LEU A 38 4.15 3.10 15.53
CA LEU A 38 4.56 1.86 16.16
C LEU A 38 5.49 1.06 15.24
N VAL A 39 6.52 0.47 15.84
CA VAL A 39 7.48 -0.44 15.20
C VAL A 39 7.54 -1.72 16.02
N ASP A 40 6.70 -2.69 15.65
CA ASP A 40 6.59 -3.98 16.33
C ASP A 40 6.34 -5.12 15.32
N ALA A 41 6.16 -6.34 15.85
CA ALA A 41 5.92 -7.53 15.04
C ALA A 41 4.59 -7.48 14.28
N LYS A 42 3.55 -6.86 14.84
CA LYS A 42 2.24 -6.70 14.18
C LYS A 42 2.37 -5.78 12.96
N GLN A 43 3.17 -4.73 13.08
CA GLN A 43 3.44 -3.81 11.96
C GLN A 43 4.32 -4.45 10.89
N ALA A 44 5.27 -5.31 11.26
CA ALA A 44 6.03 -6.10 10.28
C ALA A 44 5.13 -7.08 9.51
N GLU A 45 4.15 -7.70 10.16
CA GLU A 45 3.16 -8.54 9.50
C GLU A 45 2.33 -7.75 8.47
N LEU A 46 1.83 -6.57 8.85
CA LEU A 46 1.05 -5.71 7.95
C LEU A 46 1.87 -5.20 6.76
N ALA A 47 3.12 -4.79 7.00
CA ALA A 47 4.03 -4.39 5.93
C ALA A 47 4.21 -5.53 4.92
N ARG A 48 4.43 -6.76 5.40
CA ARG A 48 4.56 -7.94 4.54
C ARG A 48 3.28 -8.22 3.74
N ILE A 49 2.11 -8.14 4.37
CA ILE A 49 0.81 -8.30 3.67
C ILE A 49 0.68 -7.28 2.54
N GLY A 50 0.99 -6.00 2.80
CA GLY A 50 0.91 -4.93 1.80
C GLY A 50 2.01 -4.96 0.73
N ASN A 51 3.13 -5.61 0.99
CA ASN A 51 4.29 -5.70 0.09
C ASN A 51 4.46 -7.10 -0.54
N THR A 52 3.38 -7.89 -0.59
CA THR A 52 3.38 -9.22 -1.20
C THR A 52 2.12 -9.40 -2.08
N PRO A 53 2.18 -10.16 -3.19
CA PRO A 53 0.98 -10.56 -3.91
C PRO A 53 0.04 -11.37 -3.00
N PRO A 54 -1.27 -11.29 -3.22
CA PRO A 54 -1.94 -10.57 -4.30
C PRO A 54 -2.19 -9.08 -4.00
N LEU A 55 -2.07 -8.61 -2.76
CA LEU A 55 -2.49 -7.25 -2.40
C LEU A 55 -1.69 -6.18 -3.16
N GLN A 56 -0.36 -6.28 -3.21
CA GLN A 56 0.49 -5.31 -3.91
C GLN A 56 0.23 -5.22 -5.43
N MET A 57 -0.44 -6.22 -6.02
CA MET A 57 -0.71 -6.23 -7.46
C MET A 57 -1.74 -5.17 -7.88
N CYS A 58 -2.42 -4.52 -6.94
CA CYS A 58 -3.28 -3.38 -7.27
C CYS A 58 -2.51 -2.24 -7.96
N ASP A 59 -1.24 -2.04 -7.59
CA ASP A 59 -0.39 -0.99 -8.16
C ASP A 59 -0.11 -1.18 -9.65
N PRO A 60 0.45 -2.32 -10.11
CA PRO A 60 0.64 -2.54 -11.55
C PRO A 60 -0.70 -2.58 -12.29
N LEU A 61 -1.76 -3.17 -11.72
CA LEU A 61 -3.09 -3.19 -12.34
C LEU A 61 -3.69 -1.79 -12.58
N TRP A 62 -3.34 -0.82 -11.73
CA TRP A 62 -3.78 0.56 -11.85
C TRP A 62 -2.87 1.37 -12.78
N ASN A 63 -1.55 1.17 -12.69
CA ASN A 63 -0.54 2.06 -13.26
C ASN A 63 0.04 1.61 -14.60
N LEU A 64 -0.12 0.35 -15.00
CA LEU A 64 0.40 -0.18 -16.26
C LEU A 64 -0.72 -0.34 -17.31
N PRO A 65 -0.40 -0.25 -18.60
CA PRO A 65 -1.35 -0.58 -19.66
C PRO A 65 -1.49 -2.11 -19.81
N PRO A 66 -2.62 -2.62 -20.31
CA PRO A 66 -2.89 -4.06 -20.41
C PRO A 66 -1.79 -4.91 -21.08
N PRO A 67 -1.11 -4.47 -22.17
CA PRO A 67 -0.02 -5.25 -22.76
C PRO A 67 1.16 -5.50 -21.81
N MET A 68 1.40 -4.59 -20.86
CA MET A 68 2.46 -4.77 -19.86
C MET A 68 2.04 -5.72 -18.74
N HIS A 69 0.75 -5.88 -18.47
CA HIS A 69 0.27 -6.84 -17.48
C HIS A 69 0.71 -8.26 -17.84
N GLU A 70 0.55 -8.63 -19.11
CA GLU A 70 0.98 -9.95 -19.62
C GLU A 70 2.51 -10.11 -19.52
N GLN A 71 3.27 -9.10 -19.96
CA GLN A 71 4.73 -9.12 -19.91
C GLN A 71 5.29 -9.31 -18.48
N PHE A 72 4.66 -8.67 -17.48
CA PHE A 72 5.11 -8.72 -16.10
C PHE A 72 4.40 -9.80 -15.26
N GLY A 73 3.58 -10.66 -15.86
CA GLY A 73 2.86 -11.72 -15.15
C GLY A 73 1.86 -11.18 -14.12
N ILE A 74 1.26 -10.02 -14.38
CA ILE A 74 0.24 -9.42 -13.52
C ILE A 74 -1.05 -10.21 -13.69
N MET A 75 -1.64 -10.58 -12.56
CA MET A 75 -2.88 -11.35 -12.52
C MET A 75 -4.02 -10.64 -13.26
N ALA A 76 -4.88 -11.40 -13.94
CA ALA A 76 -6.11 -10.85 -14.51
C ALA A 76 -6.99 -10.21 -13.42
N PHE A 77 -7.72 -9.15 -13.77
CA PHE A 77 -8.44 -8.32 -12.79
C PHE A 77 -9.45 -9.11 -11.94
N ASP A 78 -10.24 -9.97 -12.56
CA ASP A 78 -11.21 -10.85 -11.89
C ASP A 78 -10.53 -11.82 -10.92
N LYS A 79 -9.40 -12.40 -11.34
CA LYS A 79 -8.58 -13.28 -10.49
C LYS A 79 -7.92 -12.52 -9.35
N TRP A 80 -7.50 -11.29 -9.58
CA TRP A 80 -6.97 -10.44 -8.53
C TRP A 80 -8.05 -10.14 -7.48
N VAL A 81 -9.27 -9.77 -7.88
CA VAL A 81 -10.40 -9.57 -6.96
C VAL A 81 -10.67 -10.82 -6.13
N GLU A 82 -10.74 -12.00 -6.75
CA GLU A 82 -10.90 -13.29 -6.05
C GLU A 82 -9.78 -13.49 -5.01
N ALA A 83 -8.52 -13.23 -5.38
CA ALA A 83 -7.36 -13.46 -4.54
C ALA A 83 -7.22 -12.46 -3.38
N VAL A 84 -7.58 -11.18 -3.56
CA VAL A 84 -7.50 -10.17 -2.49
C VAL A 84 -8.70 -10.19 -1.55
N THR A 85 -9.83 -10.74 -1.97
CA THR A 85 -11.05 -10.84 -1.13
C THR A 85 -10.79 -11.42 0.27
N PRO A 86 -10.12 -12.59 0.44
CA PRO A 86 -9.83 -13.12 1.78
C PRO A 86 -8.91 -12.21 2.60
N ILE A 87 -8.00 -11.46 1.95
CA ILE A 87 -7.12 -10.50 2.63
C ILE A 87 -7.92 -9.31 3.13
N PHE A 88 -8.85 -8.78 2.35
CA PHE A 88 -9.72 -7.68 2.80
C PHE A 88 -10.58 -8.09 4.00
N LYS A 89 -11.11 -9.32 4.01
CA LYS A 89 -11.84 -9.87 5.17
C LYS A 89 -10.93 -9.98 6.40
N ASP A 90 -9.72 -10.50 6.22
CA ASP A 90 -8.73 -10.61 7.29
C ASP A 90 -8.30 -9.24 7.84
N LEU A 91 -8.08 -8.25 6.98
CA LEU A 91 -7.79 -6.87 7.38
C LEU A 91 -8.94 -6.24 8.17
N ALA A 92 -10.19 -6.39 7.72
CA ALA A 92 -11.36 -5.90 8.43
C ALA A 92 -11.53 -6.58 9.81
N SER A 93 -11.17 -7.86 9.91
CA SER A 93 -11.16 -8.61 11.17
C SER A 93 -10.02 -8.13 12.10
N LYS A 94 -8.78 -8.03 11.61
CA LYS A 94 -7.60 -7.60 12.38
C LYS A 94 -7.67 -6.16 12.88
N LEU A 95 -8.34 -5.28 12.13
CA LEU A 95 -8.61 -3.90 12.55
C LEU A 95 -9.54 -3.86 13.78
N GLY A 96 -10.49 -4.81 13.87
CA GLY A 96 -11.46 -4.87 14.96
C GLY A 96 -12.33 -3.62 15.01
N ASP A 97 -12.56 -3.11 16.22
CA ASP A 97 -13.30 -1.87 16.47
C ASP A 97 -12.35 -0.66 16.71
N GLY A 98 -11.04 -0.90 16.60
CA GLY A 98 -10.01 0.10 16.85
C GLY A 98 -9.85 1.10 15.71
N PRO A 99 -9.33 2.31 15.98
CA PRO A 99 -9.09 3.31 14.94
C PRO A 99 -7.89 2.99 14.04
N TYR A 100 -6.99 2.11 14.48
CA TYR A 100 -5.78 1.68 13.78
C TYR A 100 -5.50 0.21 14.06
N PHE A 101 -4.71 -0.42 13.20
CA PHE A 101 -4.25 -1.79 13.47
C PHE A 101 -3.31 -1.85 14.67
N GLY A 102 -2.58 -0.79 14.98
CA GLY A 102 -1.83 -0.66 16.24
C GLY A 102 -2.68 -0.37 17.49
N GLY A 103 -4.02 -0.39 17.38
CA GLY A 103 -4.92 -0.01 18.46
C GLY A 103 -5.12 1.50 18.50
N ALA A 104 -4.62 2.17 19.54
CA ALA A 104 -4.76 3.62 19.69
C ALA A 104 -3.74 4.41 18.84
N THR A 105 -2.63 3.81 18.46
CA THR A 105 -1.52 4.45 17.74
C THR A 105 -1.32 3.75 16.39
N PRO A 106 -1.19 4.48 15.27
CA PRO A 106 -0.88 3.87 13.99
C PRO A 106 0.54 3.31 13.96
N GLY A 107 0.78 2.29 13.15
CA GLY A 107 2.13 1.78 12.91
C GLY A 107 2.60 1.87 11.47
N TYR A 108 3.89 1.59 11.25
CA TYR A 108 4.50 1.77 9.92
C TYR A 108 3.96 0.78 8.88
N GLY A 109 3.53 -0.42 9.31
CA GLY A 109 2.94 -1.41 8.42
C GLY A 109 1.63 -0.93 7.82
N GLU A 110 0.88 -0.12 8.57
CA GLU A 110 -0.37 0.48 8.09
C GLU A 110 -0.16 1.41 6.89
N CYS A 111 1.02 2.00 6.70
CA CYS A 111 1.31 2.81 5.50
C CYS A 111 1.21 1.97 4.21
N TYR A 112 1.67 0.72 4.24
CA TYR A 112 1.56 -0.20 3.10
C TYR A 112 0.11 -0.56 2.84
N THR A 113 -0.57 -1.05 3.88
CA THR A 113 -1.97 -1.47 3.76
C THR A 113 -2.86 -0.30 3.36
N TRP A 114 -2.59 0.91 3.84
CA TRP A 114 -3.39 2.11 3.55
C TRP A 114 -3.31 2.47 2.08
N HIS A 115 -2.09 2.50 1.53
CA HIS A 115 -1.87 2.74 0.09
C HIS A 115 -2.56 1.68 -0.76
N ASN A 116 -2.38 0.39 -0.43
CA ASN A 116 -3.00 -0.69 -1.19
C ASN A 116 -4.54 -0.66 -1.10
N VAL A 117 -5.12 -0.29 0.04
CA VAL A 117 -6.57 -0.12 0.20
C VAL A 117 -7.08 1.08 -0.62
N ASP A 118 -6.36 2.21 -0.63
CA ASP A 118 -6.68 3.38 -1.47
C ASP A 118 -6.75 2.98 -2.95
N VAL A 119 -5.69 2.33 -3.45
CA VAL A 119 -5.61 1.90 -4.85
C VAL A 119 -6.68 0.86 -5.16
N SER A 120 -6.89 -0.12 -4.29
CA SER A 120 -7.90 -1.16 -4.48
C SER A 120 -9.32 -0.59 -4.52
N PHE A 121 -9.65 0.41 -3.69
CA PHE A 121 -10.96 1.05 -3.74
C PHE A 121 -11.17 1.88 -5.01
N LYS A 122 -10.14 2.59 -5.49
CA LYS A 122 -10.21 3.27 -6.79
C LYS A 122 -10.39 2.28 -7.95
N LEU A 123 -9.76 1.11 -7.82
CA LEU A 123 -9.73 0.08 -8.85
C LEU A 123 -10.97 -0.80 -8.90
N ALA A 124 -11.56 -1.16 -7.74
CA ALA A 124 -12.54 -2.24 -7.64
C ALA A 124 -13.49 -2.15 -6.43
N LYS A 125 -13.83 -0.95 -5.94
CA LYS A 125 -14.68 -0.83 -4.74
C LYS A 125 -16.01 -1.58 -4.88
N ALA A 126 -16.65 -1.56 -6.05
CA ALA A 126 -17.93 -2.23 -6.24
C ALA A 126 -17.80 -3.76 -6.17
N GLU A 127 -16.79 -4.32 -6.82
CA GLU A 127 -16.48 -5.75 -6.84
C GLU A 127 -16.07 -6.24 -5.45
N LEU A 128 -15.22 -5.48 -4.76
CA LEU A 128 -14.80 -5.78 -3.38
C LEU A 128 -15.99 -5.67 -2.42
N THR A 129 -16.87 -4.68 -2.56
CA THR A 129 -18.09 -4.57 -1.75
C THR A 129 -18.97 -5.81 -1.90
N LYS A 130 -19.13 -6.31 -3.13
CA LYS A 130 -19.90 -7.52 -3.41
C LYS A 130 -19.24 -8.78 -2.83
N ALA A 131 -17.91 -8.90 -2.90
CA ALA A 131 -17.19 -10.12 -2.52
C ALA A 131 -16.82 -10.19 -1.01
N VAL A 132 -16.45 -9.05 -0.43
CA VAL A 132 -16.03 -8.91 0.96
C VAL A 132 -17.26 -8.74 1.86
N GLY A 133 -18.21 -7.90 1.44
CA GLY A 133 -19.37 -7.49 2.22
C GLY A 133 -19.30 -6.01 2.59
N GLU A 134 -20.46 -5.34 2.56
CA GLU A 134 -20.55 -3.89 2.76
C GLU A 134 -20.02 -3.42 4.12
N ALA A 135 -20.33 -4.14 5.20
CA ALA A 135 -19.89 -3.77 6.55
C ALA A 135 -18.35 -3.74 6.69
N ASP A 136 -17.66 -4.74 6.14
CA ASP A 136 -16.19 -4.82 6.21
C ASP A 136 -15.53 -3.76 5.32
N VAL A 137 -16.08 -3.49 4.13
CA VAL A 137 -15.61 -2.41 3.27
C VAL A 137 -15.80 -1.04 3.93
N GLN A 138 -16.96 -0.79 4.54
CA GLN A 138 -17.21 0.45 5.28
C GLN A 138 -16.26 0.62 6.46
N LYS A 139 -15.96 -0.45 7.20
CA LYS A 139 -15.00 -0.45 8.29
C LYS A 139 -13.60 -0.04 7.80
N LEU A 140 -13.12 -0.67 6.74
CA LEU A 140 -11.82 -0.34 6.13
C LEU A 140 -11.81 1.08 5.55
N GLU A 141 -12.92 1.54 4.97
CA GLU A 141 -13.04 2.92 4.48
C GLU A 141 -13.00 3.95 5.61
N ALA A 142 -13.62 3.66 6.76
CA ALA A 142 -13.55 4.53 7.93
C ALA A 142 -12.12 4.65 8.48
N TRP A 143 -11.40 3.52 8.57
CA TRP A 143 -9.97 3.52 8.91
C TRP A 143 -9.14 4.28 7.89
N TYR A 144 -9.33 4.03 6.59
CA TYR A 144 -8.62 4.73 5.50
C TYR A 144 -8.76 6.26 5.62
N LYS A 145 -9.99 6.75 5.83
CA LYS A 145 -10.28 8.18 6.01
C LYS A 145 -9.59 8.73 7.25
N LYS A 146 -9.63 7.99 8.37
CA LYS A 146 -8.98 8.41 9.62
C LYS A 146 -7.46 8.48 9.50
N PHE A 147 -6.84 7.51 8.86
CA PHE A 147 -5.41 7.48 8.62
C PHE A 147 -4.96 8.63 7.68
N ALA A 148 -5.79 8.97 6.68
CA ALA A 148 -5.53 10.10 5.77
C ALA A 148 -5.50 11.47 6.49
N GLU A 149 -6.16 11.59 7.65
CA GLU A 149 -6.16 12.81 8.47
C GLU A 149 -4.96 12.92 9.43
N LEU A 150 -4.08 11.93 9.47
CA LEU A 150 -2.86 12.02 10.29
C LEU A 150 -1.99 13.22 9.86
N PRO A 151 -1.42 13.98 10.81
CA PRO A 151 -0.44 15.01 10.49
C PRO A 151 0.71 14.46 9.65
N GLY A 152 1.16 15.20 8.64
CA GLY A 152 2.11 14.72 7.63
C GLY A 152 1.49 13.88 6.51
N VAL A 153 0.56 12.96 6.79
CA VAL A 153 -0.17 12.22 5.73
C VAL A 153 -1.09 13.18 4.99
N LYS A 154 -1.89 13.96 5.73
CA LYS A 154 -2.78 14.97 5.17
C LYS A 154 -2.04 16.01 4.31
N GLU A 155 -0.88 16.47 4.79
CA GLU A 155 0.01 17.40 4.09
C GLU A 155 0.54 16.78 2.81
N TYR A 156 1.08 15.55 2.89
CA TYR A 156 1.53 14.80 1.72
C TYR A 156 0.41 14.62 0.69
N LEU A 157 -0.82 14.30 1.09
CA LEU A 157 -1.93 14.12 0.16
C LEU A 157 -2.34 15.43 -0.54
N ALA A 158 -2.21 16.57 0.15
CA ALA A 158 -2.41 17.88 -0.45
C ALA A 158 -1.33 18.18 -1.50
N GLU A 159 -0.07 17.84 -1.21
CA GLU A 159 1.08 18.20 -2.05
C GLU A 159 1.45 17.18 -3.14
N ARG A 160 1.06 15.91 -2.99
CA ARG A 160 1.49 14.84 -3.90
C ARG A 160 1.09 15.14 -5.35
N PRO A 161 1.87 14.63 -6.35
CA PRO A 161 1.51 14.73 -7.76
C PRO A 161 0.06 14.29 -8.01
N LYS A 162 -0.65 15.00 -8.89
CA LYS A 162 -2.05 14.72 -9.24
C LYS A 162 -2.20 13.87 -10.51
N GLN A 163 -1.10 13.60 -11.19
CA GLN A 163 -1.03 12.76 -12.37
C GLN A 163 0.06 11.71 -12.15
N TRP A 164 -0.26 10.46 -12.45
CA TRP A 164 0.62 9.31 -12.31
C TRP A 164 0.14 8.17 -13.21
N GLY A 165 0.95 7.11 -13.30
CA GLY A 165 0.68 5.97 -14.17
C GLY A 165 1.16 6.16 -15.60
N MET A 166 1.38 5.04 -16.28
CA MET A 166 1.83 5.03 -17.67
C MET A 166 0.68 5.38 -18.62
N PRO A 167 0.94 6.04 -19.76
CA PRO A 167 -0.08 6.29 -20.77
C PRO A 167 -0.83 5.00 -21.17
N GLY A 168 -2.15 5.07 -21.20
CA GLY A 168 -3.02 3.92 -21.50
C GLY A 168 -3.29 2.99 -20.32
N SER A 169 -2.85 3.35 -19.11
CA SER A 169 -3.23 2.68 -17.86
C SER A 169 -4.57 3.19 -17.32
N LYS A 170 -5.12 2.55 -16.28
CA LYS A 170 -6.32 3.04 -15.59
C LYS A 170 -6.08 4.38 -14.89
N ALA A 171 -4.86 4.60 -14.39
CA ALA A 171 -4.44 5.85 -13.76
C ALA A 171 -4.31 7.02 -14.76
N HIS A 172 -4.02 6.71 -16.03
CA HIS A 172 -3.77 7.67 -17.10
C HIS A 172 -4.41 7.18 -18.40
N PRO A 173 -5.75 7.28 -18.51
CA PRO A 173 -6.47 6.89 -19.72
C PRO A 173 -6.05 7.79 -20.90
N ALA A 174 -6.03 7.20 -22.10
CA ALA A 174 -5.68 7.89 -23.35
C ALA A 174 -6.74 8.92 -23.76
#